data_AF-A0A5M3XNQ3-F1
#
_entry.id   AF-A0A5M3XNQ3-F1
#
_cell.length_a   1.000
_cell.length_b   1.000
_cell.length_c   1.000
_cell.angle_alpha   90.00
_cell.angle_beta   90.00
_cell.angle_gamma   90.00
#
_symmetry.space_group_name_H-M   'P 1'
#
loop_
_entity.id
_entity.type
_entity.pdbx_description
1 polymer ?
#
loop_
_entity_poly.entity_id
_entity_poly.type
_entity_poly.pdbx_seq_one_letter_code
_entity_poly.pdbx_strand_id
1 'polypeptide(L)'
;MIGAADVGGVHVKYLYHCPRQLWLYVRGIRPEHLSDRVQLGEAVHETSYRRSQPVDLGAAKLDHLDGALWVHEVKSSAVSRAADNAQAIHYCYRLHEVGIDAKGAILHYPATRRTIRIPYTTEQAAKAAADVVTVLETVAAPSSPPRLARPACKGCSYIDYCWME
;
A
#
# COMPACT_ATOMS: atom_id res chain seq x y z
N MET A 1 -18.92 1.97 -7.45
CA MET A 1 -18.30 1.54 -6.18
C MET A 1 -17.31 0.45 -6.52
N ILE A 2 -16.14 0.44 -5.89
CA ILE A 2 -15.12 -0.60 -6.12
C ILE A 2 -15.57 -1.93 -5.49
N GLY A 3 -15.27 -3.06 -6.14
CA GLY A 3 -15.47 -4.41 -5.61
C GLY A 3 -14.19 -4.99 -4.98
N ALA A 4 -14.28 -6.19 -4.41
CA ALA A 4 -13.13 -6.85 -3.78
C ALA A 4 -11.94 -7.04 -4.74
N ALA A 5 -12.21 -7.34 -6.02
CA ALA A 5 -11.18 -7.49 -7.03
C ALA A 5 -10.45 -6.19 -7.40
N ASP A 6 -11.07 -5.03 -7.14
CA ASP A 6 -10.50 -3.70 -7.40
C ASP A 6 -9.63 -3.19 -6.24
N VAL A 7 -9.62 -3.91 -5.10
CA VAL A 7 -8.81 -3.54 -3.94
C VAL A 7 -7.34 -3.84 -4.24
N GLY A 8 -6.63 -2.80 -4.67
CA GLY A 8 -5.17 -2.79 -4.83
C GLY A 8 -4.39 -2.46 -3.55
N GLY A 9 -3.06 -2.59 -3.61
CA GLY A 9 -2.15 -2.35 -2.47
C GLY A 9 -2.18 -0.92 -1.93
N VAL A 10 -2.49 0.08 -2.77
CA VAL A 10 -2.66 1.47 -2.31
C VAL A 10 -3.83 1.62 -1.34
N HIS A 11 -4.92 0.87 -1.56
CA HIS A 11 -6.10 0.92 -0.67
C HIS A 11 -5.76 0.35 0.71
N VAL A 12 -5.08 -0.80 0.76
CA VAL A 12 -4.62 -1.41 2.01
C VAL A 12 -3.60 -0.51 2.71
N LYS A 13 -2.65 0.07 1.97
CA LYS A 13 -1.72 1.06 2.53
C LYS A 13 -2.46 2.22 3.19
N TYR A 14 -3.50 2.77 2.54
CA TYR A 14 -4.29 3.87 3.10
C TYR A 14 -5.19 3.44 4.24
N LEU A 15 -5.74 2.22 4.24
CA LEU A 15 -6.46 1.68 5.39
C LEU A 15 -5.62 1.76 6.66
N TYR A 16 -4.37 1.29 6.59
CA TYR A 16 -3.45 1.28 7.73
C TYR A 16 -2.84 2.65 8.04
N HIS A 17 -2.70 3.53 7.05
CA HIS A 17 -2.11 4.85 7.25
C HIS A 17 -3.12 5.88 7.75
N CYS A 18 -4.27 5.98 7.09
CA CYS A 18 -5.34 6.92 7.37
C CYS A 18 -6.63 6.50 6.63
N PRO A 19 -7.63 5.90 7.33
CA PRO A 19 -8.90 5.48 6.70
C PRO A 19 -9.64 6.64 6.00
N ARG A 20 -9.49 7.87 6.50
CA ARG A 20 -10.03 9.07 5.84
C ARG A 20 -9.39 9.29 4.48
N GLN A 21 -8.07 9.12 4.36
CA GLN A 21 -7.36 9.23 3.09
C GLN A 21 -7.85 8.17 2.10
N LEU A 22 -8.07 6.93 2.55
CA LEU A 22 -8.67 5.87 1.73
C LEU A 22 -10.05 6.30 1.18
N TRP A 23 -10.92 6.81 2.04
CA TRP A 23 -12.25 7.27 1.66
C TRP A 23 -12.22 8.40 0.61
N LEU A 24 -11.28 9.34 0.75
CA LEU A 24 -11.08 10.46 -0.17
C LEU A 24 -10.48 10.00 -1.52
N TYR A 25 -9.50 9.11 -1.47
CA TYR A 25 -8.80 8.57 -2.65
C TYR A 25 -9.76 7.87 -3.62
N VAL A 26 -10.69 7.05 -3.09
CA VAL A 26 -11.70 6.34 -3.90
C VAL A 26 -12.73 7.30 -4.50
N ARG A 27 -12.90 8.48 -3.91
CA ARG A 27 -13.75 9.57 -4.44
C ARG A 27 -13.02 10.52 -5.39
N GLY A 28 -11.80 10.18 -5.79
CA GLY A 28 -11.05 10.92 -6.81
C GLY A 28 -10.23 12.09 -6.29
N ILE A 29 -10.21 12.35 -4.97
CA ILE A 29 -9.38 13.39 -4.39
C ILE A 29 -7.95 12.85 -4.28
N ARG A 30 -7.03 13.38 -5.11
CA ARG A 30 -5.67 12.83 -5.28
C ARG A 30 -4.58 13.92 -5.30
N PRO A 31 -4.34 14.64 -4.19
CA PRO A 31 -3.32 15.70 -4.11
C PRO A 31 -1.88 15.19 -4.10
N GLU A 32 -1.64 13.87 -4.11
CA GLU A 32 -0.30 13.26 -4.01
C GLU A 32 0.68 13.76 -5.07
N HIS A 33 0.21 14.04 -6.29
CA HIS A 33 1.03 14.55 -7.38
C HIS A 33 1.63 15.95 -7.10
N LEU A 34 1.05 16.70 -6.16
CA LEU A 34 1.55 18.01 -5.72
C LEU A 34 2.56 17.89 -4.56
N SER A 35 2.84 16.68 -4.08
CA SER A 35 3.72 16.46 -2.93
C SER A 35 5.12 16.08 -3.38
N ASP A 36 6.09 16.96 -3.14
CA ASP A 36 7.52 16.70 -3.37
C ASP A 36 7.99 15.40 -2.71
N ARG A 37 7.43 15.07 -1.54
CA ARG A 37 7.74 13.83 -0.82
C ARG A 37 7.28 12.57 -1.56
N VAL A 38 6.13 12.64 -2.24
CA VAL A 38 5.63 11.53 -3.05
C VAL A 38 6.47 11.41 -4.32
N GLN A 39 6.73 12.52 -5.02
CA GLN A 39 7.56 12.54 -6.22
C GLN A 39 8.97 12.00 -5.95
N LEU A 40 9.58 12.36 -4.81
CA LEU A 40 10.85 11.79 -4.38
C LEU A 40 10.77 10.27 -4.17
N GLY A 41 9.65 9.78 -3.63
CA GLY A 41 9.42 8.35 -3.45
C GLY A 41 9.37 7.60 -4.78
N GLU A 42 8.69 8.17 -5.77
CA GLU A 42 8.61 7.63 -7.13
C GLU A 42 9.99 7.63 -7.81
N ALA A 43 10.76 8.72 -7.71
CA ALA A 43 12.11 8.79 -8.26
C ALA A 43 13.09 7.78 -7.62
N VAL A 44 13.00 7.55 -6.31
CA VAL A 44 13.79 6.52 -5.61
C VAL A 44 13.42 5.12 -6.12
N HIS A 45 12.15 4.89 -6.41
CA HIS A 45 11.66 3.62 -6.94
C HIS A 45 12.22 3.33 -8.35
N GLU A 46 12.10 4.30 -9.26
CA GLU A 46 12.62 4.20 -10.64
C GLU A 46 14.14 3.93 -10.69
N THR A 47 14.90 4.57 -9.80
CA THR A 47 16.36 4.44 -9.76
C THR A 47 16.82 3.11 -9.13
N SER A 48 16.04 2.55 -8.20
CA SER A 48 16.39 1.31 -7.50
C SER A 48 16.21 0.06 -8.37
N TYR A 49 15.35 0.10 -9.41
CA TYR A 49 14.85 -1.10 -10.08
C TYR A 49 15.06 -1.18 -11.60
N ARG A 50 16.16 -0.62 -12.13
CA ARG A 50 16.51 -0.71 -13.58
C ARG A 50 16.61 -2.14 -14.19
N ARG A 51 16.34 -3.23 -13.45
CA ARG A 51 16.47 -4.63 -13.90
C ARG A 51 15.26 -5.55 -13.63
N SER A 52 14.16 -5.08 -13.02
CA SER A 52 12.98 -5.91 -12.75
C SER A 52 11.77 -5.47 -13.59
N GLN A 53 10.95 -6.43 -14.02
CA GLN A 53 9.68 -6.15 -14.69
C GLN A 53 8.55 -6.12 -13.64
N PRO A 54 7.72 -5.05 -13.63
CA PRO A 54 6.55 -4.99 -12.77
C PRO A 54 5.52 -6.04 -13.20
N VAL A 55 4.87 -6.69 -12.22
CA VAL A 55 3.75 -7.61 -12.50
C VAL A 55 2.46 -6.83 -12.35
N ASP A 56 1.68 -6.79 -13.42
CA ASP A 56 0.34 -6.19 -13.41
C ASP A 56 -0.68 -7.22 -12.93
N LEU A 57 -1.27 -6.96 -11.77
CA LEU A 57 -2.35 -7.77 -11.19
C LEU A 57 -3.74 -7.15 -11.46
N GLY A 58 -3.83 -6.24 -12.43
CA GLY A 58 -5.02 -5.45 -12.77
C GLY A 58 -5.25 -4.30 -11.79
N ALA A 59 -5.59 -4.62 -10.54
CA ALA A 59 -5.86 -3.63 -9.49
C ALA A 59 -4.59 -3.14 -8.76
N ALA A 60 -3.44 -3.75 -9.03
CA ALA A 60 -2.17 -3.46 -8.36
C ALA A 60 -0.97 -3.69 -9.29
N LYS A 61 0.03 -2.82 -9.17
CA LYS A 61 1.38 -3.04 -9.72
C LYS A 61 2.29 -3.53 -8.60
N LEU A 62 2.80 -4.75 -8.77
CA LEU A 62 3.85 -5.32 -7.95
C LEU A 62 5.22 -4.87 -8.49
N ASP A 63 6.13 -4.43 -7.61
CA ASP A 63 7.47 -4.00 -8.06
C ASP A 63 8.23 -5.16 -8.72
N HIS A 64 8.23 -6.34 -8.08
CA HIS A 64 8.88 -7.54 -8.59
C HIS A 64 8.42 -8.82 -7.85
N LEU A 65 8.29 -9.93 -8.58
CA LEU A 65 8.21 -11.29 -8.05
C LEU A 65 9.47 -12.04 -8.49
N ASP A 66 10.24 -12.58 -7.54
CA ASP A 66 11.46 -13.33 -7.87
C ASP A 66 11.16 -14.78 -8.31
N GLY A 67 12.16 -15.46 -8.87
CA GLY A 67 12.03 -16.86 -9.30
C GLY A 67 11.80 -17.86 -8.15
N ALA A 68 11.95 -17.43 -6.90
CA ALA A 68 11.65 -18.22 -5.71
C ALA A 68 10.25 -17.93 -5.14
N LEU A 69 9.43 -17.13 -5.84
CA LEU A 69 8.08 -16.69 -5.49
C LEU A 69 8.03 -15.78 -4.26
N TRP A 70 9.03 -14.92 -4.08
CA TRP A 70 8.99 -13.83 -3.11
C TRP A 70 8.60 -12.53 -3.78
N VAL A 71 7.66 -11.83 -3.16
CA VAL A 71 7.27 -10.46 -3.53
C VAL A 71 8.36 -9.50 -3.04
N HIS A 72 8.88 -8.62 -3.89
CA HIS A 72 9.79 -7.56 -3.49
C HIS A 72 9.08 -6.22 -3.59
N GLU A 73 9.32 -5.34 -2.61
CA GLU A 73 8.76 -3.97 -2.58
C GLU A 73 9.84 -3.02 -2.03
N VAL A 74 10.11 -1.90 -2.73
CA VAL A 74 11.02 -0.86 -2.24
C VAL A 74 10.26 0.27 -1.56
N LYS A 75 10.74 0.66 -0.38
CA LYS A 75 10.24 1.80 0.38
C LYS A 75 11.29 2.89 0.45
N SER A 76 10.92 4.08 -0.04
CA SER A 76 11.75 5.28 0.06
C SER A 76 11.90 5.80 1.49
N SER A 77 10.94 5.47 2.37
CA SER A 77 11.01 5.82 3.80
C SER A 77 12.08 5.01 4.51
N ALA A 78 12.74 5.58 5.50
CA ALA A 78 13.68 4.87 6.38
C ALA A 78 12.98 3.97 7.42
N VAL A 79 11.71 4.25 7.71
CA VAL A 79 10.95 3.62 8.81
C VAL A 79 9.95 2.63 8.24
N SER A 80 10.02 1.40 8.73
CA SER A 80 9.01 0.37 8.46
C SER A 80 7.71 0.68 9.19
N ARG A 81 6.60 0.68 8.45
CA ARG A 81 5.25 0.90 9.00
C ARG A 81 4.39 -0.35 8.83
N ALA A 82 3.38 -0.49 9.68
CA ALA A 82 2.36 -1.54 9.54
C ALA A 82 1.70 -1.53 8.14
N ALA A 83 1.52 -0.34 7.56
CA ALA A 83 1.01 -0.17 6.20
C ALA A 83 1.90 -0.81 5.11
N ASP A 84 3.23 -0.79 5.28
CA ASP A 84 4.16 -1.39 4.32
C ASP A 84 4.02 -2.93 4.33
N ASN A 85 3.93 -3.51 5.53
CA ASN A 85 3.72 -4.94 5.71
C ASN A 85 2.36 -5.38 5.15
N ALA A 86 1.29 -4.67 5.51
CA ALA A 86 -0.07 -5.00 5.07
C ALA A 86 -0.20 -4.92 3.54
N GLN A 87 0.37 -3.87 2.91
CA GLN A 87 0.40 -3.75 1.46
C GLN A 87 1.12 -4.94 0.80
N ALA A 88 2.29 -5.33 1.31
CA ALA A 88 3.07 -6.40 0.70
C ALA A 88 2.41 -7.78 0.88
N ILE A 89 1.80 -8.03 2.04
CA ILE A 89 1.01 -9.23 2.29
C ILE A 89 -0.24 -9.27 1.40
N HIS A 90 -0.87 -8.13 1.14
CA HIS A 90 -1.98 -8.05 0.19
C HIS A 90 -1.56 -8.50 -1.21
N TYR A 91 -0.35 -8.17 -1.68
CA TYR A 91 0.14 -8.68 -2.95
C TYR A 91 0.31 -10.20 -2.95
N CYS A 92 0.86 -10.78 -1.88
CA CYS A 92 0.91 -12.24 -1.74
C CYS A 92 -0.50 -12.86 -1.80
N TYR A 93 -1.47 -12.26 -1.12
CA TYR A 93 -2.87 -12.71 -1.15
C TYR A 93 -3.46 -12.68 -2.57
N ARG A 94 -3.27 -11.58 -3.31
CA ARG A 94 -3.72 -11.48 -4.71
C ARG A 94 -3.04 -12.48 -5.63
N LEU A 95 -1.76 -12.80 -5.41
CA LEU A 95 -1.04 -13.83 -6.15
C LEU A 95 -1.63 -15.22 -5.90
N HIS A 96 -1.96 -15.55 -4.66
CA HIS A 96 -2.62 -16.82 -4.31
C HIS A 96 -4.00 -16.97 -4.96
N GLU A 97 -4.79 -15.89 -5.03
CA GLU A 97 -6.10 -15.91 -5.70
C GLU A 97 -6.02 -16.23 -7.20
N VAL A 98 -4.88 -15.96 -7.85
CA VAL A 98 -4.63 -16.30 -9.26
C VAL A 98 -3.80 -17.58 -9.43
N GLY A 99 -3.62 -18.37 -8.36
CA GLY A 99 -2.94 -19.66 -8.39
C GLY A 99 -1.41 -19.59 -8.30
N ILE A 100 -0.84 -18.47 -7.86
CA ILE A 100 0.60 -18.30 -7.63
C ILE A 100 0.89 -18.42 -6.13
N ASP A 101 1.58 -19.49 -5.74
CA ASP A 101 1.94 -19.78 -4.35
C ASP A 101 3.11 -18.92 -3.84
N ALA A 102 2.85 -17.61 -3.69
CA ALA A 102 3.83 -16.68 -3.12
C ALA A 102 4.24 -17.11 -1.71
N LYS A 103 5.56 -17.17 -1.45
CA LYS A 103 6.12 -17.59 -0.16
C LYS A 103 6.10 -16.50 0.91
N GLY A 104 5.95 -15.25 0.48
CA GLY A 104 6.06 -14.09 1.36
C GLY A 104 6.55 -12.85 0.62
N ALA A 105 6.77 -11.81 1.39
CA ALA A 105 7.25 -10.53 0.89
C ALA A 105 8.60 -10.13 1.49
N ILE A 106 9.34 -9.33 0.74
CA ILE A 106 10.63 -8.75 1.09
C ILE A 106 10.54 -7.24 0.87
N LEU A 107 10.54 -6.50 1.98
CA LEU A 107 10.55 -5.05 1.98
C LEU A 107 11.99 -4.55 2.02
N HIS A 108 12.37 -3.73 1.05
CA HIS A 108 13.67 -3.09 0.97
C HIS A 108 13.57 -1.63 1.38
N TYR A 109 14.44 -1.19 2.28
CA TYR A 109 14.53 0.20 2.75
C TYR A 109 15.93 0.74 2.40
N PRO A 110 16.16 1.24 1.17
CA PRO A 110 17.49 1.63 0.70
C PRO A 110 18.17 2.68 1.58
N ALA A 111 17.40 3.64 2.09
CA ALA A 111 17.89 4.72 2.94
C ALA A 111 18.59 4.21 4.23
N THR A 112 18.16 3.05 4.75
CA THR A 112 18.74 2.43 5.95
C THR A 112 19.48 1.14 5.65
N ARG A 113 19.56 0.72 4.37
CA ARG A 113 20.06 -0.58 3.92
C ARG A 113 19.42 -1.76 4.66
N ARG A 114 18.17 -1.59 5.11
CA ARG A 114 17.44 -2.61 5.85
C ARG A 114 16.57 -3.41 4.90
N THR A 115 16.53 -4.72 5.11
CA THR A 115 15.58 -5.62 4.44
C THR A 115 14.76 -6.35 5.49
N ILE A 116 13.45 -6.45 5.27
CA ILE A 116 12.53 -7.18 6.14
C ILE A 116 11.85 -8.26 5.31
N ARG A 117 11.96 -9.51 5.78
CA ARG A 117 11.34 -10.67 5.15
C ARG A 117 10.12 -11.10 5.96
N ILE A 118 8.99 -11.25 5.31
CA ILE A 118 7.70 -11.57 5.93
C ILE A 118 7.13 -12.80 5.22
N PRO A 119 7.16 -13.99 5.85
CA PRO A 119 6.54 -15.18 5.29
C PRO A 119 5.03 -15.00 5.11
N TYR A 120 4.50 -15.56 4.03
CA TYR A 120 3.05 -15.66 3.83
C TYR A 120 2.54 -16.89 4.56
N THR A 121 1.68 -16.67 5.56
CA THR A 121 1.09 -17.73 6.40
C THR A 121 -0.43 -17.70 6.32
N THR A 122 -1.09 -18.71 6.87
CA THR A 122 -2.55 -18.77 7.02
C THR A 122 -3.10 -17.55 7.77
N GLU A 123 -2.40 -17.07 8.78
CA GLU A 123 -2.79 -15.87 9.54
C GLU A 123 -2.67 -14.61 8.68
N GLN A 124 -1.62 -14.52 7.86
CA GLN A 124 -1.46 -13.41 6.91
C GLN A 124 -2.54 -13.42 5.83
N ALA A 125 -2.91 -14.61 5.35
CA ALA A 125 -4.00 -14.77 4.39
C ALA A 125 -5.35 -14.31 4.98
N ALA A 126 -5.67 -14.76 6.19
CA ALA A 126 -6.89 -14.35 6.89
C ALA A 126 -6.92 -12.84 7.15
N LYS A 127 -5.78 -12.26 7.54
CA LYS A 127 -5.65 -10.83 7.75
C LYS A 127 -5.84 -10.03 6.46
N ALA A 128 -5.23 -10.46 5.36
CA ALA A 128 -5.38 -9.81 4.05
C ALA A 128 -6.84 -9.83 3.58
N ALA A 129 -7.54 -10.96 3.74
CA ALA A 129 -8.96 -11.05 3.42
C ALA A 129 -9.82 -10.11 4.28
N ALA A 130 -9.53 -10.00 5.58
CA ALA A 130 -10.21 -9.07 6.48
C ALA A 130 -9.92 -7.59 6.12
N ASP A 131 -8.69 -7.28 5.70
CA ASP A 131 -8.31 -5.95 5.24
C ASP A 131 -9.11 -5.56 3.99
N VAL A 132 -9.33 -6.47 3.04
CA VAL A 132 -10.17 -6.24 1.86
C VAL A 132 -11.60 -5.87 2.26
N VAL A 133 -12.20 -6.62 3.19
CA VAL A 133 -13.55 -6.31 3.72
C VAL A 133 -13.57 -4.93 4.36
N THR A 134 -12.60 -4.64 5.22
CA THR A 134 -12.51 -3.34 5.93
C THR A 134 -12.30 -2.17 4.97
N VAL A 135 -11.54 -2.37 3.89
CA VAL A 135 -11.42 -1.38 2.81
C VAL A 135 -12.79 -1.08 2.21
N LEU A 136 -13.53 -2.11 1.83
CA LEU A 136 -14.85 -1.96 1.19
C LEU A 136 -15.84 -1.26 2.11
N GLU A 137 -15.88 -1.63 3.39
CA GLU A 137 -16.70 -0.97 4.40
C GLU A 137 -16.32 0.51 4.57
N THR A 138 -15.01 0.78 4.67
CA THR A 138 -14.50 2.15 4.82
C THR A 138 -14.91 3.02 3.64
N VAL A 139 -14.78 2.55 2.41
CA VAL A 139 -15.06 3.37 1.22
C VAL A 139 -16.57 3.53 0.97
N ALA A 140 -17.37 2.54 1.38
CA ALA A 140 -18.82 2.56 1.30
C ALA A 140 -19.48 3.45 2.37
N ALA A 141 -18.75 3.83 3.42
CA ALA A 141 -19.25 4.70 4.48
C ALA A 141 -19.85 6.00 3.91
N PRO A 142 -21.05 6.42 4.36
CA PRO A 142 -21.73 7.60 3.83
C PRO A 142 -20.99 8.90 4.17
N SER A 143 -20.30 8.92 5.32
CA SER A 143 -19.46 10.03 5.76
C SER A 143 -17.99 9.59 5.83
N SER A 144 -17.11 10.57 5.63
CA SER A 144 -15.68 10.35 5.75
C SER A 144 -15.29 9.92 7.17
N PRO A 145 -14.38 8.94 7.33
CA PRO A 145 -13.81 8.60 8.64
C PRO A 145 -13.22 9.81 9.38
N PRO A 146 -13.12 9.74 10.72
CA PRO A 146 -12.57 10.83 11.52
C PRO A 146 -11.15 11.18 11.11
N ARG A 147 -10.77 12.44 11.32
CA ARG A 147 -9.40 12.90 11.10
C ARG A 147 -8.49 12.26 12.15
N LEU A 148 -7.28 11.87 11.77
CA LEU A 148 -6.23 11.58 12.73
C LEU A 148 -5.86 12.86 13.50
N ALA A 149 -5.15 12.75 14.62
CA ALA A 149 -4.61 13.93 15.28
C ALA A 149 -3.69 14.72 14.32
N ARG A 150 -3.75 16.06 14.37
CA ARG A 150 -2.99 16.94 13.45
C ARG A 150 -1.49 16.62 13.35
N PRO A 151 -0.76 16.26 14.44
CA PRO A 151 0.65 15.88 14.34
C PRO A 151 0.91 14.66 13.45
N ALA A 152 -0.02 13.70 13.40
CA ALA A 152 0.08 12.52 12.54
C ALA A 152 -0.12 12.86 11.05
N CYS A 153 -0.66 14.04 10.75
CA CYS A 153 -0.88 14.52 9.38
C CYS A 153 0.31 15.31 8.81
N LYS A 154 1.39 15.51 9.57
CA LYS A 154 2.56 16.28 9.11
C LYS A 154 3.17 15.63 7.86
N GLY A 155 3.23 16.39 6.75
CA GLY A 155 3.74 15.89 5.46
C GLY A 155 2.78 14.95 4.72
N CYS A 156 1.50 14.90 5.13
CA CYS A 156 0.43 14.27 4.36
C CYS A 156 -0.02 15.23 3.25
N SER A 157 -0.13 14.73 2.02
CA SER A 157 -0.61 15.52 0.86
C SER A 157 -2.07 15.96 1.00
N TYR A 158 -2.85 15.33 1.89
CA TYR A 158 -4.24 15.67 2.14
C TYR A 158 -4.43 16.68 3.28
N ILE A 159 -3.33 17.20 3.85
CA ILE A 159 -3.41 18.04 5.06
C ILE A 159 -4.27 19.28 4.83
N ASP A 160 -4.13 19.96 3.69
CA ASP A 160 -4.90 21.17 3.39
C ASP A 160 -6.39 20.85 3.23
N TYR A 161 -6.71 19.77 2.51
CA TYR A 161 -8.10 19.30 2.39
C TYR A 161 -8.71 18.90 3.75
N CYS A 162 -7.90 18.35 4.66
CA CYS A 162 -8.39 17.86 5.94
C CYS A 162 -8.41 18.92 7.04
N TRP A 163 -7.65 20.02 6.93
CA TRP A 163 -7.42 20.95 8.04
C TRP A 163 -7.54 22.43 7.67
N MET A 164 -7.72 22.79 6.40
CA MET A 164 -8.17 24.13 6.06
C MET A 164 -9.69 24.18 6.25
N GLU A 165 -10.11 25.09 7.13
CA GLU A 165 -11.48 25.60 7.20
C GLU A 165 -11.62 26.78 6.24
#